data_AF-A0A935Z6J0-F1
#
_entry.id   AF-A0A935Z6J0-F1
#
_cell.length_a   1.000
_cell.length_b   1.000
_cell.length_c   1.000
_cell.angle_alpha   90.00
_cell.angle_beta   90.00
_cell.angle_gamma   90.00
#
_symmetry.space_group_name_H-M   'P 1'
#
loop_
_entity.id
_entity.type
_entity.pdbx_description
1 polymer ?
#
loop_
_entity_poly.entity_id
_entity_poly.type
_entity_poly.pdbx_seq_one_letter_code
_entity_poly.pdbx_strand_id
1 'polypeptide(L)'
;MNVVAVPPPGPEPVPPPLEGADVLASADTPEPTKVAPSSPPPQGSPAPGPVREPARSVDPVPLGLRDKVRAFTNRHSKKLWWAHSVYALGLGTGVVLFAQKGFEQARYLAVTAGGAWLLVLLFFRLHGSGTSQASLEGAETKTKLRFYAMTYALKNLYQSMLFFLLPFYWKSTTLDSKNGWFIVLLAACALLSTLDVVMDRVLLKWVGLASIFHAVALFGCMNLIVPALFPNTRTLYSLMIAAGVTTLAFWTMHLDLSAYKKRGVLLAIALSALAMVGLVYQGRTVIPPVPMHLSRASVGPMTLADGRLAMEVKVLHPSVIQQLQAVTDVVVPGGKGDRLRHVWRHDGNEVVRANEETSRVEGPEGSVRLRSRLSGDNLPAKLAGNWSVDVETEDGQLVGRTTFLVAE
;
A
#
# COMPACT_ATOMS: atom_id res chain seq x y z
N MET A 1 -49.81 -7.39 -4.38
CA MET A 1 -49.43 -6.65 -5.60
C MET A 1 -48.26 -7.37 -6.24
N ASN A 2 -48.50 -8.10 -7.33
CA ASN A 2 -47.48 -8.76 -8.14
C ASN A 2 -46.87 -7.76 -9.10
N VAL A 3 -45.56 -7.55 -9.06
CA VAL A 3 -44.77 -6.97 -10.17
C VAL A 3 -43.38 -7.63 -10.18
N VAL A 4 -43.24 -8.72 -10.95
CA VAL A 4 -42.40 -8.88 -12.16
C VAL A 4 -40.89 -8.85 -11.92
N ALA A 5 -40.28 -10.04 -12.02
CA ALA A 5 -38.83 -10.27 -12.06
C ALA A 5 -38.27 -9.95 -13.47
N VAL A 6 -37.14 -9.26 -13.51
CA VAL A 6 -36.37 -8.94 -14.72
C VAL A 6 -35.38 -10.08 -15.01
N PRO A 7 -35.36 -10.67 -16.22
CA PRO A 7 -34.38 -11.70 -16.57
C PRO A 7 -33.04 -11.08 -17.04
N PRO A 8 -31.92 -11.81 -16.91
CA PRO A 8 -30.59 -11.31 -17.26
C PRO A 8 -30.35 -11.24 -18.78
N PRO A 9 -29.43 -10.36 -19.26
CA PRO A 9 -29.14 -10.20 -20.68
C PRO A 9 -28.34 -11.39 -21.24
N GLY A 10 -28.74 -11.86 -22.42
CA GLY A 10 -28.07 -12.93 -23.18
C GLY A 10 -26.79 -12.47 -23.88
N PRO A 11 -25.98 -13.41 -24.42
CA PRO A 11 -24.66 -13.13 -24.96
C PRO A 11 -24.70 -12.40 -26.32
N GLU A 12 -23.78 -11.46 -26.52
CA GLU A 12 -23.59 -10.69 -27.76
C GLU A 12 -23.18 -11.58 -28.96
N PRO A 13 -23.62 -11.25 -30.19
CA PRO A 13 -23.26 -11.98 -31.39
C PRO A 13 -21.87 -11.61 -31.92
N VAL A 14 -21.10 -12.62 -32.30
CA VAL A 14 -19.79 -12.54 -32.95
C VAL A 14 -19.94 -12.08 -34.42
N PRO A 15 -19.14 -11.12 -34.92
CA PRO A 15 -19.17 -10.75 -36.34
C PRO A 15 -18.39 -11.76 -37.22
N PRO A 16 -18.85 -12.04 -38.46
CA PRO A 16 -18.21 -12.99 -39.37
C PRO A 16 -17.02 -12.37 -40.14
N PRO A 17 -16.16 -13.21 -40.77
CA PRO A 17 -14.95 -12.75 -41.45
C PRO A 17 -15.26 -12.26 -42.88
N LEU A 18 -14.59 -11.19 -43.30
CA LEU A 18 -14.66 -10.68 -44.67
C LEU A 18 -13.53 -11.29 -45.51
N GLU A 19 -13.89 -12.28 -46.32
CA GLU A 19 -13.10 -12.83 -47.41
C GLU A 19 -13.77 -12.41 -48.74
N GLY A 20 -12.97 -11.97 -49.70
CA GLY A 20 -13.40 -11.18 -50.86
C GLY A 20 -14.09 -11.94 -51.98
N ALA A 21 -14.62 -11.18 -52.94
CA ALA A 21 -14.63 -11.43 -54.39
C ALA A 21 -15.56 -10.40 -55.09
N ASP A 22 -14.92 -9.42 -55.75
CA ASP A 22 -14.90 -9.25 -57.20
C ASP A 22 -16.16 -9.38 -58.11
N VAL A 23 -16.11 -8.51 -59.14
CA VAL A 23 -16.66 -8.54 -60.53
C VAL A 23 -18.06 -7.96 -60.83
N LEU A 24 -18.07 -6.87 -61.64
CA LEU A 24 -18.55 -6.78 -63.04
C LEU A 24 -18.70 -5.29 -63.46
N ALA A 25 -17.76 -4.75 -64.24
CA ALA A 25 -17.61 -4.81 -65.72
C ALA A 25 -18.42 -3.71 -66.42
N SER A 26 -17.81 -2.81 -67.21
CA SER A 26 -17.53 -2.96 -68.66
C SER A 26 -17.19 -1.54 -69.17
N ALA A 27 -16.48 -1.22 -70.25
CA ALA A 27 -15.67 -1.91 -71.24
C ALA A 27 -14.99 -0.79 -72.06
N ASP A 28 -13.73 -0.95 -72.45
CA ASP A 28 -13.31 -0.75 -73.84
C ASP A 28 -11.87 -1.26 -74.06
N THR A 29 -11.70 -2.04 -75.11
CA THR A 29 -10.44 -2.62 -75.65
C THR A 29 -10.42 -2.26 -77.16
N PRO A 30 -9.30 -2.25 -77.92
CA PRO A 30 -8.20 -3.21 -77.85
C PRO A 30 -6.75 -2.69 -78.10
N GLU A 31 -5.82 -3.59 -77.72
CA GLU A 31 -4.39 -3.81 -78.04
C GLU A 31 -4.01 -3.81 -79.56
N PRO A 32 -2.75 -4.10 -79.98
CA PRO A 32 -1.46 -4.26 -79.25
C PRO A 32 -0.28 -3.51 -79.94
N THR A 33 0.95 -3.56 -79.39
CA THR A 33 2.17 -4.08 -80.06
C THR A 33 3.46 -3.76 -79.27
N LYS A 34 4.19 -4.85 -78.97
CA LYS A 34 5.62 -4.99 -78.61
C LYS A 34 6.55 -3.81 -78.91
N VAL A 35 7.37 -3.42 -77.92
CA VAL A 35 8.74 -2.95 -78.18
C VAL A 35 9.69 -3.55 -77.15
N ALA A 36 10.61 -4.38 -77.65
CA ALA A 36 11.80 -4.83 -76.93
C ALA A 36 12.84 -3.70 -76.87
N PRO A 37 13.68 -3.62 -75.82
CA PRO A 37 14.71 -2.58 -75.73
C PRO A 37 15.86 -2.87 -76.72
N SER A 38 16.07 -1.94 -77.66
CA SER A 38 17.17 -1.93 -78.60
C SER A 38 18.46 -1.39 -77.98
N SER A 39 19.55 -2.07 -78.28
CA SER A 39 20.94 -1.81 -77.88
C SER A 39 21.47 -0.41 -78.23
N PRO A 40 22.41 0.16 -77.44
CA PRO A 40 23.21 1.32 -77.84
C PRO A 40 24.37 0.95 -78.82
N PRO A 41 24.96 1.94 -79.52
CA PRO A 41 25.80 1.77 -80.72
C PRO A 41 27.25 1.31 -80.47
N PRO A 42 27.99 0.89 -81.53
CA PRO A 42 29.36 0.41 -81.41
C PRO A 42 30.42 1.53 -81.39
N GLN A 43 31.40 1.30 -80.51
CA GLN A 43 32.85 1.62 -80.54
C GLN A 43 33.39 2.71 -81.47
N GLY A 44 33.98 3.75 -80.84
CA GLY A 44 35.23 4.38 -81.29
C GLY A 44 36.34 4.10 -80.26
N SER A 45 37.51 3.66 -80.71
CA SER A 45 38.70 3.32 -79.90
C SER A 45 39.52 4.57 -79.48
N PRO A 46 40.64 4.46 -78.74
CA PRO A 46 40.73 4.58 -77.29
C PRO A 46 41.59 5.79 -76.83
N ALA A 47 41.36 6.29 -75.61
CA ALA A 47 42.27 7.24 -74.95
C ALA A 47 42.53 6.79 -73.49
N PRO A 48 43.72 7.09 -72.91
CA PRO A 48 44.29 6.32 -71.83
C PRO A 48 43.48 6.45 -70.53
N GLY A 49 43.22 5.30 -69.89
CA GLY A 49 42.37 5.22 -68.70
C GLY A 49 42.97 5.96 -67.50
N PRO A 50 42.15 6.67 -66.70
CA PRO A 50 42.57 7.09 -65.37
C PRO A 50 42.67 5.86 -64.47
N VAL A 51 43.77 5.80 -63.72
CA VAL A 51 44.11 4.79 -62.72
C VAL A 51 42.91 4.53 -61.80
N ARG A 52 42.46 3.27 -61.71
CA ARG A 52 41.53 2.83 -60.67
C ARG A 52 42.22 2.99 -59.32
N GLU A 53 41.85 4.01 -58.55
CA GLU A 53 42.14 3.99 -57.12
C GLU A 53 41.47 2.74 -56.52
N PRO A 54 42.18 1.94 -55.71
CA PRO A 54 41.55 0.84 -55.02
C PRO A 54 40.46 1.41 -54.12
N ALA A 55 39.25 0.85 -54.21
CA ALA A 55 38.14 1.19 -53.32
C ALA A 55 38.66 1.16 -51.88
N ARG A 56 38.71 2.33 -51.23
CA ARG A 56 38.96 2.41 -49.79
C ARG A 56 37.96 1.48 -49.12
N SER A 57 38.45 0.40 -48.52
CA SER A 57 37.71 -0.36 -47.54
C SER A 57 37.34 0.63 -46.45
N VAL A 58 36.07 1.04 -46.42
CA VAL A 58 35.53 1.75 -45.27
C VAL A 58 35.52 0.72 -44.15
N ASP A 59 36.57 0.74 -43.34
CA ASP A 59 36.63 -0.07 -42.14
C ASP A 59 35.36 0.19 -41.32
N PRO A 60 34.66 -0.85 -40.83
CA PRO A 60 33.47 -0.65 -40.02
C PRO A 60 33.87 0.20 -38.82
N VAL A 61 33.27 1.40 -38.73
CA VAL A 61 33.45 2.32 -37.61
C VAL A 61 33.32 1.51 -36.32
N PRO A 62 34.33 1.48 -35.44
CA PRO A 62 34.29 0.62 -34.26
C PRO A 62 33.08 1.00 -33.42
N LEU A 63 32.09 0.10 -33.38
CA LEU A 63 30.88 0.25 -32.58
C LEU A 63 31.27 0.65 -31.17
N GLY A 64 30.88 1.87 -30.78
CA GLY A 64 31.10 2.36 -29.44
C GLY A 64 30.49 1.40 -28.43
N LEU A 65 31.08 1.31 -27.23
CA LEU A 65 30.63 0.39 -26.18
C LEU A 65 29.12 0.51 -25.92
N ARG A 66 28.56 1.71 -26.08
CA ARG A 66 27.11 2.00 -26.00
C ARG A 66 26.29 1.29 -27.08
N ASP A 67 26.76 1.24 -28.32
CA ASP A 67 26.01 0.63 -29.43
C ASP A 67 26.06 -0.90 -29.36
N LYS A 68 27.19 -1.46 -28.90
CA LYS A 68 27.28 -2.89 -28.57
C LYS A 68 26.35 -3.27 -27.42
N VAL A 69 26.31 -2.46 -26.36
CA VAL A 69 25.37 -2.65 -25.25
C VAL A 69 23.94 -2.57 -25.76
N ARG A 70 23.58 -1.55 -26.55
CA ARG A 70 22.22 -1.36 -27.09
C ARG A 70 21.78 -2.50 -28.00
N ALA A 71 22.67 -2.99 -28.87
CA ALA A 71 22.42 -4.14 -29.73
C ALA A 71 22.23 -5.43 -28.91
N PHE A 72 23.03 -5.63 -27.86
CA PHE A 72 22.90 -6.76 -26.94
C PHE A 72 21.59 -6.69 -26.13
N THR A 73 21.21 -5.50 -25.63
CA THR A 73 19.95 -5.30 -24.88
C THR A 73 18.75 -5.53 -25.78
N ASN A 74 18.77 -5.07 -27.03
CA ASN A 74 17.68 -5.31 -27.98
C ASN A 74 17.55 -6.81 -28.32
N ARG A 75 18.67 -7.50 -28.51
CA ARG A 75 18.68 -8.94 -28.83
C ARG A 75 18.19 -9.81 -27.66
N HIS A 76 18.42 -9.38 -26.43
CA HIS A 76 18.01 -10.10 -25.22
C HIS A 76 16.81 -9.47 -24.51
N SER A 77 16.17 -8.45 -25.09
CA SER A 77 15.11 -7.66 -24.44
C SER A 77 13.99 -8.53 -23.91
N LYS A 78 13.47 -9.49 -24.70
CA LYS A 78 12.43 -10.43 -24.27
C LYS A 78 12.87 -11.35 -23.13
N LYS A 79 14.13 -11.84 -23.17
CA LYS A 79 14.68 -12.73 -22.13
C LYS A 79 14.94 -11.96 -20.83
N LEU A 80 15.47 -10.74 -20.92
CA LEU A 80 15.69 -9.85 -19.78
C LEU A 80 14.36 -9.43 -19.15
N TRP A 81 13.34 -9.17 -19.95
CA TRP A 81 12.00 -8.83 -19.46
C TRP A 81 11.35 -10.01 -18.74
N TRP A 82 11.44 -11.22 -19.30
CA TRP A 82 10.98 -12.44 -18.61
C TRP A 82 11.78 -12.71 -17.33
N ALA A 83 13.10 -12.57 -17.36
CA ALA A 83 13.95 -12.73 -16.18
C ALA A 83 13.61 -11.70 -15.09
N HIS A 84 13.34 -10.45 -15.45
CA HIS A 84 12.87 -9.42 -14.52
C HIS A 84 11.52 -9.80 -13.90
N SER A 85 10.55 -10.27 -14.71
CA SER A 85 9.24 -10.70 -14.22
C SER A 85 9.35 -11.90 -13.26
N VAL A 86 10.17 -12.90 -13.59
CA VAL A 86 10.43 -14.06 -12.72
C VAL A 86 11.15 -13.63 -11.44
N TYR A 87 12.13 -12.73 -11.54
CA TYR A 87 12.83 -12.18 -10.38
C TYR A 87 11.87 -11.40 -9.47
N ALA A 88 11.05 -10.52 -10.02
CA ALA A 88 10.06 -9.75 -9.27
C ALA A 88 9.03 -10.66 -8.60
N LEU A 89 8.54 -11.69 -9.31
CA LEU A 89 7.62 -12.69 -8.76
C LEU A 89 8.29 -13.52 -7.65
N GLY A 90 9.53 -13.97 -7.86
CA GLY A 90 10.30 -14.72 -6.88
C GLY A 90 10.59 -13.90 -5.62
N LEU A 91 10.95 -12.62 -5.79
CA LEU A 91 11.17 -11.68 -4.68
C LEU A 91 9.86 -11.43 -3.93
N GLY A 92 8.77 -11.13 -4.65
CA GLY A 92 7.44 -10.94 -4.04
C GLY A 92 6.96 -12.17 -3.27
N THR A 93 7.10 -13.35 -3.86
CA THR A 93 6.77 -14.64 -3.21
C THR A 93 7.65 -14.88 -1.98
N GLY A 94 8.96 -14.62 -2.09
CA GLY A 94 9.90 -14.73 -0.98
C GLY A 94 9.55 -13.81 0.19
N VAL A 95 9.15 -12.56 -0.09
CA VAL A 95 8.69 -11.61 0.93
C VAL A 95 7.42 -12.10 1.63
N VAL A 96 6.44 -12.61 0.89
CA VAL A 96 5.20 -13.16 1.47
C VAL A 96 5.49 -14.37 2.35
N LEU A 97 6.29 -15.32 1.85
CA LEU A 97 6.68 -16.50 2.63
C LEU A 97 7.48 -16.11 3.88
N PHE A 98 8.36 -15.12 3.77
CA PHE A 98 9.12 -14.60 4.91
C PHE A 98 8.20 -13.96 5.96
N ALA A 99 7.22 -13.15 5.54
CA ALA A 99 6.22 -12.55 6.43
C ALA A 99 5.34 -13.59 7.12
N GLN A 100 5.07 -14.73 6.47
CA GLN A 100 4.27 -15.82 7.03
C GLN A 100 5.02 -16.68 8.05
N LYS A 101 6.36 -16.66 8.05
CA LYS A 101 7.20 -17.49 8.95
C LYS A 101 7.18 -17.07 10.42
N GLY A 102 6.56 -15.94 10.75
CA GLY A 102 6.34 -15.57 12.13
C GLY A 102 6.29 -14.07 12.37
N PHE A 103 5.82 -13.76 13.57
CA PHE A 103 5.67 -12.42 14.12
C PHE A 103 6.91 -11.53 13.96
N GLU A 104 8.09 -12.04 14.31
CA GLU A 104 9.33 -11.26 14.26
C GLU A 104 9.73 -10.93 12.81
N GLN A 105 9.41 -11.82 11.86
CA GLN A 105 9.72 -11.60 10.45
C GLN A 105 8.85 -10.53 9.82
N ALA A 106 7.55 -10.50 10.16
CA ALA A 106 6.65 -9.42 9.74
C ALA A 106 7.12 -8.06 10.28
N ARG A 107 7.64 -8.03 11.51
CA ARG A 107 8.23 -6.84 12.14
C ARG A 107 9.48 -6.37 11.37
N TYR A 108 10.43 -7.27 11.11
CA TYR A 108 11.64 -6.94 10.34
C TYR A 108 11.31 -6.46 8.92
N LEU A 109 10.33 -7.07 8.26
CA LEU A 109 9.86 -6.63 6.95
C LEU A 109 9.30 -5.20 7.00
N ALA A 110 8.44 -4.89 7.97
CA ALA A 110 7.89 -3.54 8.14
C ALA A 110 8.98 -2.49 8.42
N VAL A 111 9.95 -2.82 9.28
CA VAL A 111 11.07 -1.93 9.60
C VAL A 111 11.99 -1.72 8.39
N THR A 112 12.34 -2.78 7.67
CA THR A 112 13.26 -2.69 6.53
C THR A 112 12.62 -1.96 5.34
N ALA A 113 11.38 -2.29 4.99
CA ALA A 113 10.63 -1.59 3.95
C ALA A 113 10.44 -0.11 4.32
N GLY A 114 10.04 0.15 5.57
CA GLY A 114 9.90 1.48 6.13
C GLY A 114 11.18 2.30 6.05
N GLY A 115 12.29 1.72 6.52
CA GLY A 115 13.62 2.33 6.46
C GLY A 115 14.05 2.62 5.02
N ALA A 116 13.81 1.69 4.08
CA ALA A 116 14.11 1.90 2.67
C ALA A 116 13.32 3.09 2.10
N TRP A 117 12.03 3.22 2.41
CA TRP A 117 11.26 4.38 1.95
C TRP A 117 11.76 5.69 2.56
N LEU A 118 12.10 5.71 3.85
CA LEU A 118 12.67 6.90 4.49
C LEU A 118 14.01 7.29 3.87
N LEU A 119 14.87 6.32 3.55
CA LEU A 119 16.12 6.56 2.84
C LEU A 119 15.89 7.14 1.45
N VAL A 120 14.90 6.62 0.73
CA VAL A 120 14.52 7.15 -0.59
C VAL A 120 13.93 8.56 -0.48
N LEU A 121 13.06 8.82 0.50
CA LEU A 121 12.55 10.18 0.78
C LEU A 121 13.69 11.14 1.12
N LEU A 122 14.65 10.71 1.94
CA LEU A 122 15.84 11.48 2.27
C LEU A 122 16.69 11.73 1.03
N PHE A 123 16.89 10.72 0.19
CA PHE A 123 17.61 10.86 -1.08
C PHE A 123 16.93 11.90 -1.99
N PHE A 124 15.61 11.82 -2.16
CA PHE A 124 14.84 12.82 -2.90
C PHE A 124 14.91 14.20 -2.26
N ARG A 125 14.97 14.30 -0.93
CA ARG A 125 15.13 15.59 -0.26
C ARG A 125 16.49 16.22 -0.55
N LEU A 126 17.55 15.43 -0.54
CA LEU A 126 18.93 15.90 -0.75
C LEU A 126 19.22 16.23 -2.22
N HIS A 127 18.65 15.47 -3.15
CA HIS A 127 18.93 15.60 -4.59
C HIS A 127 17.80 16.24 -5.41
N GLY A 128 16.58 16.29 -4.88
CA GLY A 128 15.38 16.78 -5.57
C GLY A 128 15.04 18.24 -5.29
N SER A 129 15.65 18.90 -4.28
CA SER A 129 15.36 20.30 -3.95
C SER A 129 15.99 21.33 -4.90
N GLY A 130 16.52 20.90 -6.04
CA GLY A 130 17.35 21.73 -6.92
C GLY A 130 16.65 22.39 -8.10
N THR A 131 15.33 22.26 -8.28
CA THR A 131 14.69 22.84 -9.46
C THR A 131 13.28 23.34 -9.15
N SER A 132 13.18 24.62 -8.83
CA SER A 132 11.91 25.35 -8.82
C SER A 132 11.21 25.18 -10.17
N GLN A 133 9.90 24.90 -10.14
CA GLN A 133 9.01 24.82 -11.32
C GLN A 133 9.18 26.02 -12.28
N ALA A 134 9.62 27.16 -11.77
CA ALA A 134 9.87 28.39 -12.52
C ALA A 134 10.99 28.31 -13.57
N SER A 135 11.84 27.27 -13.58
CA SER A 135 12.96 27.15 -14.53
C SER A 135 12.70 26.20 -15.72
N LEU A 136 11.52 25.57 -15.82
CA LEU A 136 11.24 24.56 -16.86
C LEU A 136 11.02 25.16 -18.27
N GLU A 137 10.67 26.44 -18.36
CA GLU A 137 10.70 27.20 -19.62
C GLU A 137 12.15 27.60 -19.94
N GLY A 138 12.90 26.70 -20.57
CA GLY A 138 14.28 26.94 -21.02
C GLY A 138 15.33 25.94 -20.51
N ALA A 139 14.99 25.08 -19.53
CA ALA A 139 15.92 24.08 -19.01
C ALA A 139 16.28 22.99 -20.03
N GLU A 140 17.54 22.54 -20.01
CA GLU A 140 18.05 21.39 -20.78
C GLU A 140 17.12 20.17 -20.67
N THR A 141 16.96 19.44 -21.78
CA THR A 141 16.17 18.19 -21.85
C THR A 141 16.50 17.20 -20.73
N LYS A 142 17.76 17.18 -20.27
CA LYS A 142 18.24 16.34 -19.17
C LYS A 142 17.62 16.73 -17.82
N THR A 143 17.43 18.03 -17.56
CA THR A 143 16.81 18.53 -16.32
C THR A 143 15.31 18.23 -16.31
N LYS A 144 14.64 18.40 -17.45
CA LYS A 144 13.23 18.01 -17.62
C LYS A 144 13.04 16.51 -17.37
N LEU A 145 13.86 15.67 -18.02
CA LEU A 145 13.80 14.21 -17.84
C LEU A 145 14.07 13.79 -16.39
N ARG A 146 15.04 14.42 -15.72
CA ARG A 146 15.33 14.19 -14.30
C ARG A 146 14.13 14.55 -13.43
N PHE A 147 13.51 15.71 -13.64
CA PHE A 147 12.33 16.12 -12.90
C PHE A 147 11.19 15.10 -13.06
N TYR A 148 10.84 14.74 -14.29
CA TYR A 148 9.81 13.73 -14.55
C TYR A 148 10.14 12.36 -13.92
N ALA A 149 11.40 11.92 -14.03
CA ALA A 149 11.83 10.67 -13.42
C ALA A 149 11.73 10.72 -11.88
N MET A 150 12.11 11.85 -11.26
CA MET A 150 12.00 12.05 -9.81
C MET A 150 10.53 12.07 -9.36
N THR A 151 9.66 12.79 -10.07
CA THR A 151 8.21 12.82 -9.77
C THR A 151 7.60 11.43 -9.92
N TYR A 152 7.91 10.71 -11.00
CA TYR A 152 7.42 9.35 -11.21
C TYR A 152 7.88 8.40 -10.11
N ALA A 153 9.15 8.45 -9.73
CA ALA A 153 9.69 7.61 -8.67
C ALA A 153 9.09 7.95 -7.29
N LEU A 154 8.81 9.23 -7.01
CA LEU A 154 8.13 9.66 -5.80
C LEU A 154 6.67 9.17 -5.75
N LYS A 155 5.94 9.19 -6.88
CA LYS A 155 4.60 8.61 -6.97
C LYS A 155 4.63 7.10 -6.71
N ASN A 156 5.56 6.39 -7.34
CA ASN A 156 5.72 4.94 -7.13
C ASN A 156 6.10 4.61 -5.68
N LEU A 157 6.90 5.47 -5.05
CA LEU A 157 7.24 5.36 -3.64
C LEU A 157 6.00 5.44 -2.75
N TYR A 158 5.18 6.48 -2.88
CA TYR A 158 3.95 6.61 -2.10
C TYR A 158 2.98 5.47 -2.36
N GLN A 159 2.86 5.03 -3.62
CA GLN A 159 2.03 3.90 -3.99
C GLN A 159 2.49 2.64 -3.25
N SER A 160 3.75 2.24 -3.42
CA SER A 160 4.28 1.04 -2.77
C SER A 160 4.18 1.09 -1.25
N MET A 161 4.42 2.25 -0.65
CA MET A 161 4.26 2.48 0.78
C MET A 161 2.81 2.29 1.22
N LEU A 162 1.85 2.98 0.62
CA LEU A 162 0.44 2.90 1.00
C LEU A 162 -0.13 1.49 0.82
N PHE A 163 0.17 0.82 -0.31
CA PHE A 163 -0.26 -0.56 -0.54
C PHE A 163 0.34 -1.55 0.45
N PHE A 164 1.56 -1.30 0.94
CA PHE A 164 2.14 -2.12 2.00
C PHE A 164 1.50 -1.88 3.36
N LEU A 165 1.09 -0.64 3.67
CA LEU A 165 0.42 -0.33 4.95
C LEU A 165 -0.96 -0.98 5.05
N LEU A 166 -1.71 -1.01 3.95
CA LEU A 166 -3.13 -1.43 3.94
C LEU A 166 -3.38 -2.79 4.63
N PRO A 167 -2.66 -3.88 4.35
CA PRO A 167 -2.89 -5.17 5.04
C PRO A 167 -2.70 -5.11 6.55
N PHE A 168 -1.72 -4.35 7.05
CA PHE A 168 -1.45 -4.23 8.49
C PHE A 168 -2.56 -3.42 9.18
N TYR A 169 -2.96 -2.31 8.57
CA TYR A 169 -4.06 -1.50 9.08
C TYR A 169 -5.38 -2.25 9.02
N TRP A 170 -5.65 -2.96 7.92
CA TRP A 170 -6.86 -3.77 7.76
C TRP A 170 -6.99 -4.81 8.89
N LYS A 171 -5.91 -5.53 9.21
CA LYS A 171 -5.89 -6.48 10.32
C LYS A 171 -6.09 -5.84 11.69
N SER A 172 -5.57 -4.63 11.88
CA SER A 172 -5.60 -3.93 13.17
C SER A 172 -6.84 -3.05 13.37
N THR A 173 -7.80 -3.09 12.43
CA THR A 173 -8.97 -2.20 12.42
C THR A 173 -10.26 -3.01 12.55
N THR A 174 -11.21 -2.49 13.34
CA THR A 174 -12.58 -3.01 13.40
C THR A 174 -13.48 -2.06 12.63
N LEU A 175 -13.97 -2.49 11.47
CA LEU A 175 -14.72 -1.62 10.53
C LEU A 175 -15.98 -1.00 11.14
N ASP A 176 -16.66 -1.72 12.03
CA ASP A 176 -17.86 -1.27 12.74
C ASP A 176 -17.55 -0.45 14.00
N SER A 177 -16.42 0.25 14.00
CA SER A 177 -15.97 1.04 15.15
C SER A 177 -15.37 2.36 14.70
N LYS A 178 -15.12 3.25 15.66
CA LYS A 178 -14.51 4.55 15.40
C LYS A 178 -13.20 4.42 14.63
N ASN A 179 -12.37 3.39 14.86
CA ASN A 179 -11.07 3.25 14.18
C ASN A 179 -11.17 2.88 12.69
N GLY A 180 -12.36 2.51 12.20
CA GLY A 180 -12.63 2.14 10.80
C GLY A 180 -12.36 3.25 9.78
N TRP A 181 -12.50 4.52 10.16
CA TRP A 181 -12.30 5.63 9.22
C TRP A 181 -10.86 5.71 8.70
N PHE A 182 -9.85 5.35 9.51
CA PHE A 182 -8.45 5.60 9.18
C PHE A 182 -7.98 4.67 8.06
N ILE A 183 -8.42 3.41 8.06
CA ILE A 183 -8.16 2.50 6.94
C ILE A 183 -8.89 2.95 5.67
N VAL A 184 -10.09 3.51 5.78
CA VAL A 184 -10.82 4.08 4.63
C VAL A 184 -10.05 5.27 4.05
N LEU A 185 -9.53 6.16 4.90
CA LEU A 185 -8.66 7.26 4.47
C LEU A 185 -7.40 6.74 3.77
N LEU A 186 -6.70 5.76 4.35
CA LEU A 186 -5.52 5.16 3.73
C LEU A 186 -5.84 4.47 2.40
N ALA A 187 -6.97 3.77 2.30
CA ALA A 187 -7.42 3.13 1.07
C ALA A 187 -7.76 4.16 -0.01
N ALA A 188 -8.40 5.27 0.37
CA ALA A 188 -8.63 6.39 -0.54
C ALA A 188 -7.30 6.99 -1.02
N CYS A 189 -6.33 7.23 -0.12
CA CYS A 189 -5.00 7.68 -0.50
C CYS A 189 -4.29 6.68 -1.42
N ALA A 190 -4.37 5.37 -1.13
CA ALA A 190 -3.76 4.33 -1.96
C ALA A 190 -4.38 4.31 -3.37
N LEU A 191 -5.71 4.41 -3.46
CA LEU A 191 -6.43 4.49 -4.72
C LEU A 191 -6.04 5.75 -5.50
N LEU A 192 -6.05 6.92 -4.85
CA LEU A 192 -5.60 8.18 -5.45
C LEU A 192 -4.15 8.07 -5.96
N SER A 193 -3.30 7.33 -5.24
CA SER A 193 -1.92 7.09 -5.65
C SER A 193 -1.77 6.27 -6.92
N THR A 194 -2.78 5.49 -7.33
CA THR A 194 -2.77 4.76 -8.62
C THR A 194 -3.24 5.61 -9.79
N LEU A 195 -3.95 6.70 -9.51
CA LEU A 195 -4.54 7.56 -10.53
C LEU A 195 -3.56 8.68 -10.89
N ASP A 196 -2.57 8.36 -11.73
CA ASP A 196 -1.52 9.31 -12.16
C ASP A 196 -2.09 10.65 -12.65
N VAL A 197 -3.20 10.58 -13.38
CA VAL A 197 -3.92 11.74 -13.93
C VAL A 197 -4.50 12.63 -12.83
N VAL A 198 -5.05 12.05 -11.76
CA VAL A 198 -5.64 12.76 -10.62
C VAL A 198 -4.53 13.35 -9.75
N MET A 199 -3.46 12.58 -9.54
CA MET A 199 -2.28 13.04 -8.82
C MET A 199 -1.72 14.33 -9.47
N ASP A 200 -1.55 14.33 -10.79
CA ASP A 200 -0.98 15.48 -11.50
C ASP A 200 -1.94 16.66 -11.63
N ARG A 201 -3.22 16.42 -11.95
CA ARG A 201 -4.17 17.52 -12.20
C ARG A 201 -4.79 18.11 -10.94
N VAL A 202 -4.97 17.33 -9.89
CA VAL A 202 -5.67 17.74 -8.67
C VAL A 202 -4.69 17.86 -7.52
N LEU A 203 -3.93 16.81 -7.24
CA LEU A 203 -3.08 16.77 -6.04
C LEU A 203 -1.91 17.77 -6.14
N LEU A 204 -1.21 17.81 -7.28
CA LEU A 204 -0.09 18.73 -7.49
C LEU A 204 -0.52 20.18 -7.76
N LYS A 205 -1.79 20.41 -8.13
CA LYS A 205 -2.34 21.77 -8.32
C LYS A 205 -2.62 22.46 -6.99
N TRP A 206 -3.06 21.72 -5.98
CA TRP A 206 -3.42 22.24 -4.67
C TRP A 206 -2.39 21.82 -3.62
N VAL A 207 -1.43 22.72 -3.34
CA VAL A 207 -0.32 22.48 -2.39
C VAL A 207 -0.82 21.92 -1.05
N GLY A 208 -1.92 22.47 -0.52
CA GLY A 208 -2.51 21.99 0.74
C GLY A 208 -2.97 20.53 0.68
N LEU A 209 -3.57 20.09 -0.43
CA LEU A 209 -4.05 18.71 -0.57
C LEU A 209 -2.87 17.73 -0.73
N ALA A 210 -1.82 18.12 -1.47
CA ALA A 210 -0.58 17.35 -1.55
C ALA A 210 0.09 17.22 -0.17
N SER A 211 0.13 18.31 0.61
CA SER A 211 0.66 18.31 1.97
C SER A 211 -0.13 17.38 2.90
N ILE A 212 -1.46 17.38 2.83
CA ILE A 212 -2.30 16.47 3.62
C ILE A 212 -2.04 15.02 3.22
N PHE A 213 -2.05 14.71 1.91
CA PHE A 213 -1.77 13.37 1.41
C PHE A 213 -0.41 12.87 1.91
N HIS A 214 0.62 13.71 1.80
CA HIS A 214 1.95 13.39 2.28
C HIS A 214 1.99 13.14 3.79
N ALA A 215 1.36 14.02 4.57
CA ALA A 215 1.30 13.90 6.02
C ALA A 215 0.58 12.62 6.46
N VAL A 216 -0.56 12.28 5.82
CA VAL A 216 -1.31 11.05 6.11
C VAL A 216 -0.50 9.81 5.77
N ALA A 217 0.13 9.77 4.59
CA ALA A 217 0.91 8.62 4.15
C ALA A 217 2.13 8.40 5.05
N LEU A 218 2.85 9.49 5.39
CA LEU A 218 4.01 9.44 6.25
C LEU A 218 3.64 9.11 7.70
N PHE A 219 2.55 9.69 8.22
CA PHE A 219 2.03 9.37 9.55
C PHE A 219 1.64 7.89 9.66
N GLY A 220 0.88 7.39 8.69
CA GLY A 220 0.49 5.98 8.65
C GLY A 220 1.70 5.04 8.63
N CYS A 221 2.74 5.44 7.92
CA CYS A 221 4.02 4.74 7.84
C CYS A 221 4.78 4.77 9.18
N MET A 222 4.93 5.93 9.80
CA MET A 222 5.59 6.05 11.10
C MET A 222 4.83 5.31 12.21
N ASN A 223 3.50 5.35 12.18
CA ASN A 223 2.65 4.65 13.14
C ASN A 223 2.75 3.11 13.02
N LEU A 224 3.21 2.59 11.87
CA LEU A 224 3.58 1.18 11.73
C LEU A 224 5.02 0.90 12.16
N ILE A 225 5.98 1.76 11.75
CA ILE A 225 7.41 1.51 11.91
C ILE A 225 7.88 1.74 13.35
N VAL A 226 7.41 2.79 14.02
CA VAL A 226 7.89 3.17 15.36
C VAL A 226 7.60 2.05 16.39
N PRO A 227 6.38 1.50 16.50
CA PRO A 227 6.13 0.35 17.37
C PRO A 227 6.94 -0.90 16.98
N ALA A 228 7.22 -1.09 15.69
CA ALA A 228 8.01 -2.22 15.22
C ALA A 228 9.51 -2.11 15.59
N LEU A 229 10.05 -0.89 15.61
CA LEU A 229 11.41 -0.58 16.09
C LEU A 229 11.52 -0.71 17.62
N PHE A 230 10.52 -0.23 18.35
CA PHE A 230 10.49 -0.22 19.80
C PHE A 230 9.35 -1.10 20.34
N PRO A 231 9.43 -2.43 20.19
CA PRO A 231 8.31 -3.32 20.48
C PRO A 231 7.91 -3.32 21.96
N ASN A 232 8.82 -3.00 22.87
CA ASN A 232 8.56 -2.98 24.32
C ASN A 232 7.95 -1.66 24.81
N THR A 233 7.71 -0.71 23.92
CA THR A 233 7.08 0.58 24.24
C THR A 233 5.56 0.48 24.10
N ARG A 234 4.83 1.26 24.89
CA ARG A 234 3.36 1.39 24.78
C ARG A 234 2.97 1.99 23.43
N THR A 235 1.87 1.52 22.83
CA THR A 235 1.38 2.03 21.54
C THR A 235 1.06 3.52 21.59
N LEU A 236 0.57 4.03 22.72
CA LEU A 236 0.32 5.46 22.89
C LEU A 236 1.59 6.30 22.68
N TYR A 237 2.70 5.93 23.32
CA TYR A 237 3.95 6.66 23.16
C TYR A 237 4.52 6.52 21.75
N SER A 238 4.45 5.32 21.17
CA SER A 238 4.88 5.10 19.79
C SER A 238 4.06 5.93 18.79
N LEU A 239 2.75 6.06 19.01
CA LEU A 239 1.83 6.88 18.22
C LEU A 239 2.18 8.38 18.33
N MET A 240 2.48 8.87 19.53
CA MET A 240 2.93 10.26 19.76
C MET A 240 4.29 10.53 19.11
N ILE A 241 5.24 9.60 19.22
CA ILE A 241 6.54 9.69 18.54
C ILE A 241 6.33 9.71 17.02
N ALA A 242 5.45 8.85 16.48
CA ALA A 242 5.12 8.84 15.06
C ALA A 242 4.54 10.18 14.59
N ALA A 243 3.66 10.80 15.38
CA ALA A 243 3.12 12.14 15.10
C ALA A 243 4.22 13.21 15.08
N GLY A 244 5.10 13.22 16.08
CA GLY A 244 6.22 14.15 16.18
C GLY A 244 7.21 13.99 15.02
N VAL A 245 7.66 12.77 14.76
CA VAL A 245 8.59 12.45 13.66
C VAL A 245 8.00 12.81 12.30
N THR A 246 6.71 12.51 12.09
CA THR A 246 6.02 12.88 10.85
C THR A 246 5.97 14.40 10.67
N THR A 247 5.69 15.14 11.73
CA THR A 247 5.66 16.62 11.68
C THR A 247 7.05 17.16 11.36
N LEU A 248 8.10 16.66 12.00
CA LEU A 248 9.47 17.05 11.70
C LEU A 248 9.83 16.75 10.25
N ALA A 249 9.52 15.55 9.76
CA ALA A 249 9.78 15.14 8.38
C ALA A 249 8.97 15.96 7.36
N PHE A 250 7.74 16.33 7.70
CA PHE A 250 6.92 17.24 6.89
C PHE A 250 7.62 18.58 6.73
N TRP A 251 8.06 19.19 7.82
CA TRP A 251 8.78 20.48 7.77
C TRP A 251 10.12 20.37 7.06
N THR A 252 10.86 19.27 7.23
CA THR A 252 12.14 19.07 6.52
C THR A 252 11.96 18.95 5.01
N MET A 253 10.82 18.42 4.55
CA MET A 253 10.52 18.37 3.12
C MET A 253 10.08 19.72 2.53
N HIS A 254 9.44 20.60 3.31
CA HIS A 254 8.90 21.87 2.81
C HIS A 254 9.82 23.08 3.04
N LEU A 255 10.79 23.00 3.96
CA LEU A 255 11.71 24.09 4.26
C LEU A 255 13.14 23.82 3.80
N ASP A 256 13.82 24.88 3.36
CA ASP A 256 15.26 24.88 3.11
C ASP A 256 16.09 24.81 4.40
N LEU A 257 17.27 24.18 4.33
CA LEU A 257 18.16 24.02 5.50
C LEU A 257 18.55 25.37 6.13
N SER A 258 18.59 26.45 5.35
CA SER A 258 18.89 27.80 5.84
C SER A 258 17.79 28.38 6.74
N ALA A 259 16.53 27.96 6.55
CA ALA A 259 15.39 28.42 7.35
C ALA A 259 15.48 27.96 8.81
N TYR A 260 16.10 26.81 9.07
CA TYR A 260 16.28 26.24 10.41
C TYR A 260 17.19 27.08 11.32
N LYS A 261 17.97 28.02 10.77
CA LYS A 261 18.78 28.95 11.56
C LYS A 261 17.93 30.00 12.28
N LYS A 262 16.69 30.23 11.82
CA LYS A 262 15.79 31.25 12.39
C LYS A 262 15.06 30.67 13.60
N ARG A 263 15.22 31.29 14.78
CA ARG A 263 14.54 30.87 16.02
C ARG A 263 13.02 30.79 15.87
N GLY A 264 12.41 31.72 15.13
CA GLY A 264 10.96 31.71 14.87
C GLY A 264 10.49 30.49 14.08
N VAL A 265 11.31 29.98 13.15
CA VAL A 265 10.98 28.76 12.38
C VAL A 265 11.07 27.53 13.29
N LEU A 266 12.12 27.42 14.11
CA LEU A 266 12.24 26.34 15.09
C LEU A 266 11.08 26.35 16.08
N LEU A 267 10.65 27.53 16.54
CA LEU A 267 9.48 27.68 17.40
C LEU A 267 8.20 27.23 16.69
N ALA A 268 7.98 27.62 15.43
CA ALA A 268 6.83 27.19 14.66
C ALA A 268 6.79 25.66 14.47
N ILE A 269 7.95 25.05 14.18
CA ILE A 269 8.08 23.59 14.09
C ILE A 269 7.73 22.95 15.43
N ALA A 270 8.31 23.42 16.53
CA ALA A 270 8.05 22.88 17.86
C ALA A 270 6.56 23.00 18.25
N LEU A 271 5.93 24.15 18.01
CA LEU A 271 4.51 24.37 18.27
C LEU A 271 3.63 23.48 17.39
N SER A 272 3.97 23.32 16.11
CA SER A 272 3.22 22.43 15.22
C SER A 272 3.36 20.95 15.62
N ALA A 273 4.55 20.52 16.07
CA ALA A 273 4.77 19.16 16.56
C ALA A 273 3.97 18.92 17.84
N LEU A 274 3.96 19.88 18.76
CA LEU A 274 3.15 19.82 19.97
C LEU A 274 1.65 19.77 19.65
N ALA A 275 1.19 20.60 18.71
CA ALA A 275 -0.20 20.62 18.26
C ALA A 275 -0.60 19.28 17.62
N MET A 276 0.26 18.71 16.75
CA MET A 276 -0.01 17.42 16.10
C MET A 276 -0.01 16.26 17.10
N VAL A 277 0.93 16.24 18.05
CA VAL A 277 0.95 15.26 19.14
C VAL A 277 -0.31 15.38 20.00
N GLY A 278 -0.73 16.60 20.35
CA GLY A 278 -1.97 16.84 21.09
C GLY A 278 -3.21 16.38 20.32
N LEU A 279 -3.30 16.69 19.03
CA LEU A 279 -4.39 16.25 18.16
C LEU A 279 -4.46 14.72 18.07
N VAL A 280 -3.32 14.05 17.89
CA VAL A 280 -3.23 12.59 17.83
C VAL A 280 -3.55 11.96 19.18
N TYR A 281 -3.12 12.55 20.30
CA TYR A 281 -3.46 12.08 21.64
C TYR A 281 -4.97 12.14 21.90
N GLN A 282 -5.63 13.22 21.48
CA GLN A 282 -7.09 13.34 21.58
C GLN A 282 -7.81 12.38 20.63
N GLY A 283 -7.26 12.19 19.42
CA GLY A 283 -7.77 11.28 18.39
C GLY A 283 -7.34 9.81 18.54
N ARG A 284 -6.66 9.43 19.64
CA ARG A 284 -6.00 8.12 19.78
C ARG A 284 -6.96 6.93 19.60
N THR A 285 -8.20 7.06 20.06
CA THR A 285 -9.23 5.99 20.00
C THR A 285 -9.72 5.75 18.57
N VAL A 286 -9.48 6.71 17.68
CA VAL A 286 -9.88 6.68 16.28
C VAL A 286 -8.74 6.15 15.39
N ILE A 287 -7.53 6.00 15.92
CA ILE A 287 -6.37 5.47 15.19
C ILE A 287 -6.13 4.04 15.67
N PRO A 288 -6.09 3.04 14.76
CA PRO A 288 -5.85 1.66 15.16
C PRO A 288 -4.42 1.48 15.72
N PRO A 289 -4.23 0.61 16.73
CA PRO A 289 -2.94 0.35 17.35
C PRO A 289 -2.10 -0.61 16.48
N VAL A 290 -1.65 -0.16 15.31
CA VAL A 290 -0.90 -1.00 14.36
C VAL A 290 0.51 -1.32 14.89
N PRO A 291 1.05 -2.54 14.72
CA PRO A 291 0.50 -3.69 13.99
C PRO A 291 -0.21 -4.71 14.90
N MET A 292 -0.79 -4.26 16.02
CA MET A 292 -1.51 -5.11 16.96
C MET A 292 -2.88 -5.50 16.41
N HIS A 293 -3.19 -6.80 16.42
CA HIS A 293 -4.46 -7.31 15.90
C HIS A 293 -4.90 -8.60 16.59
N LEU A 294 -6.19 -8.92 16.50
CA LEU A 294 -6.71 -10.22 16.93
C LEU A 294 -6.43 -11.28 15.87
N SER A 295 -5.78 -12.38 16.26
CA SER A 295 -5.65 -13.58 15.42
C SER A 295 -6.79 -14.55 15.62
N ARG A 296 -7.28 -14.68 16.85
CA ARG A 296 -8.47 -15.47 17.20
C ARG A 296 -9.25 -14.75 18.29
N ALA A 297 -10.57 -14.80 18.21
CA ALA A 297 -11.43 -14.24 19.25
C ALA A 297 -12.74 -15.02 19.28
N SER A 298 -12.97 -15.69 20.40
CA SER A 298 -14.05 -16.66 20.54
C SER A 298 -14.74 -16.44 21.89
N VAL A 299 -16.05 -16.68 21.94
CA VAL A 299 -16.86 -16.61 23.17
C VAL A 299 -17.61 -17.93 23.34
N GLY A 300 -17.71 -18.40 24.58
CA GLY A 300 -18.43 -19.62 24.90
C GLY A 300 -18.70 -19.79 26.39
N PRO A 301 -19.57 -20.74 26.78
CA PRO A 301 -19.97 -20.94 28.17
C PRO A 301 -18.92 -21.69 29.00
N MET A 302 -17.96 -22.37 28.37
CA MET A 302 -16.97 -23.22 29.06
C MET A 302 -15.62 -23.22 28.32
N THR A 303 -14.53 -23.29 29.08
CA THR A 303 -13.16 -23.54 28.57
C THR A 303 -12.72 -24.98 28.85
N LEU A 304 -11.95 -25.56 27.93
CA LEU A 304 -11.22 -26.81 28.13
C LEU A 304 -10.00 -26.61 29.05
N ALA A 305 -9.43 -27.73 29.52
CA ALA A 305 -8.24 -27.73 30.38
C ALA A 305 -6.99 -27.12 29.71
N ASP A 306 -6.93 -27.12 28.38
CA ASP A 306 -5.89 -26.48 27.56
C ASP A 306 -6.06 -24.96 27.41
N GLY A 307 -7.12 -24.40 28.01
CA GLY A 307 -7.41 -22.98 28.00
C GLY A 307 -8.07 -22.43 26.73
N ARG A 308 -8.42 -23.29 25.76
CA ARG A 308 -9.30 -22.96 24.64
C ARG A 308 -10.76 -23.03 25.08
N LEU A 309 -11.67 -22.43 24.31
CA LEU A 309 -13.10 -22.63 24.53
C LEU A 309 -13.51 -24.05 24.12
N ALA A 310 -14.38 -24.66 24.92
CA ALA A 310 -14.96 -25.96 24.61
C ALA A 310 -15.92 -25.88 23.41
N MET A 311 -16.54 -24.72 23.21
CA MET A 311 -17.40 -24.41 22.09
C MET A 311 -17.27 -22.92 21.77
N GLU A 312 -17.03 -22.57 20.50
CA GLU A 312 -17.17 -21.21 20.02
C GLU A 312 -18.61 -21.01 19.55
N VAL A 313 -19.27 -19.99 20.05
CA VAL A 313 -20.68 -19.79 19.78
C VAL A 313 -20.95 -18.38 19.25
N LYS A 314 -21.61 -18.33 18.09
CA LYS A 314 -22.07 -17.06 17.48
C LYS A 314 -23.50 -16.70 17.86
N VAL A 315 -24.31 -17.68 18.24
CA VAL A 315 -25.69 -17.51 18.69
C VAL A 315 -25.95 -18.40 19.91
N LEU A 316 -26.32 -17.82 21.06
CA LEU A 316 -26.69 -18.56 22.26
C LEU A 316 -28.15 -18.33 22.64
N HIS A 317 -28.77 -19.35 23.21
CA HIS A 317 -30.05 -19.22 23.88
C HIS A 317 -29.85 -18.70 25.33
N PRO A 318 -30.66 -17.76 25.83
CA PRO A 318 -30.53 -17.23 27.20
C PRO A 318 -30.47 -18.30 28.29
N SER A 319 -31.26 -19.38 28.15
CA SER A 319 -31.37 -20.44 29.16
C SER A 319 -30.08 -21.22 29.42
N VAL A 320 -29.13 -21.23 28.48
CA VAL A 320 -27.84 -21.94 28.65
C VAL A 320 -26.75 -21.04 29.24
N ILE A 321 -27.04 -19.75 29.45
CA ILE A 321 -26.09 -18.76 29.93
C ILE A 321 -26.13 -18.69 31.46
N GLN A 322 -25.27 -19.46 32.11
CA GLN A 322 -24.95 -19.27 33.54
C GLN A 322 -23.66 -18.45 33.73
N GLN A 323 -22.77 -18.54 32.75
CA GLN A 323 -21.52 -17.82 32.66
C GLN A 323 -21.12 -17.72 31.19
N LEU A 324 -20.40 -16.67 30.83
CA LEU A 324 -19.75 -16.51 29.53
C LEU A 324 -18.26 -16.30 29.75
N GLN A 325 -17.46 -16.90 28.89
CA GLN A 325 -16.03 -16.71 28.86
C GLN A 325 -15.61 -16.26 27.47
N ALA A 326 -14.78 -15.21 27.43
CA ALA A 326 -14.15 -14.74 26.21
C ALA A 326 -12.68 -15.13 26.24
N VAL A 327 -12.21 -15.72 25.14
CA VAL A 327 -10.79 -16.04 24.92
C VAL A 327 -10.36 -15.38 23.62
N THR A 328 -9.36 -14.51 23.69
CA THR A 328 -8.82 -13.83 22.52
C THR A 328 -7.31 -13.95 22.46
N ASP A 329 -6.79 -14.26 21.28
CA ASP A 329 -5.37 -14.29 20.99
C ASP A 329 -5.00 -13.01 20.23
N VAL A 330 -4.14 -12.19 20.84
CA VAL A 330 -3.69 -10.90 20.31
C VAL A 330 -2.27 -11.03 19.80
N VAL A 331 -2.04 -10.65 18.56
CA VAL A 331 -0.72 -10.61 17.94
C VAL A 331 -0.16 -9.20 18.13
N VAL A 332 0.98 -9.06 18.81
CA VAL A 332 1.55 -7.79 19.31
C VAL A 332 2.96 -7.44 18.73
N PRO A 333 3.16 -7.36 17.40
CA PRO A 333 4.48 -7.16 16.75
C PRO A 333 5.20 -5.88 17.18
N GLY A 334 4.43 -4.88 17.62
CA GLY A 334 4.85 -3.80 18.48
C GLY A 334 3.78 -3.55 19.54
N GLY A 335 4.11 -2.89 20.65
CA GLY A 335 3.16 -2.65 21.74
C GLY A 335 3.22 -3.70 22.87
N LYS A 336 4.31 -4.48 23.01
CA LYS A 336 4.51 -5.43 24.12
C LYS A 336 4.46 -4.75 25.49
N GLY A 337 4.72 -3.44 25.54
CA GLY A 337 4.58 -2.62 26.74
C GLY A 337 3.14 -2.21 27.07
N ASP A 338 2.18 -2.49 26.20
CA ASP A 338 0.77 -2.22 26.46
C ASP A 338 0.14 -3.24 27.37
N ARG A 339 -0.88 -2.71 28.03
CA ARG A 339 -1.79 -3.42 28.89
C ARG A 339 -3.11 -3.62 28.16
N LEU A 340 -3.56 -4.86 28.02
CA LEU A 340 -4.76 -5.21 27.23
C LEU A 340 -5.91 -5.67 28.13
N ARG A 341 -7.14 -5.32 27.75
CA ARG A 341 -8.35 -5.64 28.52
C ARG A 341 -9.53 -6.00 27.63
N HIS A 342 -10.41 -6.85 28.17
CA HIS A 342 -11.71 -7.13 27.58
C HIS A 342 -12.75 -6.13 28.07
N VAL A 343 -13.52 -5.57 27.15
CA VAL A 343 -14.69 -4.74 27.42
C VAL A 343 -15.92 -5.44 26.86
N TRP A 344 -16.77 -5.91 27.76
CA TRP A 344 -18.05 -6.55 27.41
C TRP A 344 -19.09 -5.48 27.15
N ARG A 345 -19.75 -5.59 26.00
CA ARG A 345 -20.83 -4.69 25.59
C ARG A 345 -22.08 -5.48 25.26
N HIS A 346 -23.23 -4.95 25.66
CA HIS A 346 -24.56 -5.46 25.37
C HIS A 346 -25.39 -4.35 24.72
N ASP A 347 -25.87 -4.60 23.50
CA ASP A 347 -26.56 -3.63 22.64
C ASP A 347 -25.80 -2.28 22.54
N GLY A 348 -24.47 -2.36 22.47
CA GLY A 348 -23.56 -1.21 22.37
C GLY A 348 -23.20 -0.54 23.70
N ASN A 349 -23.86 -0.89 24.81
CA ASN A 349 -23.58 -0.35 26.13
C ASN A 349 -22.53 -1.18 26.86
N GLU A 350 -21.57 -0.52 27.51
CA GLU A 350 -20.55 -1.19 28.32
C GLU A 350 -21.15 -1.79 29.59
N VAL A 351 -20.97 -3.10 29.78
CA VAL A 351 -21.48 -3.85 30.93
C VAL A 351 -20.36 -4.09 31.93
N VAL A 352 -19.23 -4.62 31.46
CA VAL A 352 -18.07 -4.95 32.30
C VAL A 352 -16.78 -4.64 31.57
N ARG A 353 -15.84 -4.04 32.29
CA ARG A 353 -14.44 -3.88 31.89
C ARG A 353 -13.57 -4.78 32.76
N ALA A 354 -12.99 -5.82 32.17
CA ALA A 354 -12.13 -6.76 32.88
C ALA A 354 -10.72 -6.17 33.08
N ASN A 355 -10.14 -6.34 34.26
CA ASN A 355 -8.76 -5.91 34.54
C ASN A 355 -7.74 -6.86 33.88
N GLU A 356 -6.57 -6.34 33.49
CA GLU A 356 -5.56 -7.09 32.74
C GLU A 356 -4.89 -8.20 33.57
N GLU A 357 -4.59 -7.94 34.85
CA GLU A 357 -3.83 -8.87 35.72
C GLU A 357 -4.51 -10.24 35.87
N THR A 358 -5.83 -10.28 35.71
CA THR A 358 -6.62 -11.52 35.77
C THR A 358 -6.84 -12.16 34.41
N SER A 359 -6.46 -11.49 33.32
CA SER A 359 -6.84 -11.86 31.96
C SER A 359 -5.70 -12.41 31.11
N ARG A 360 -4.44 -12.01 31.36
CA ARG A 360 -3.30 -12.42 30.53
C ARG A 360 -2.82 -13.83 30.86
N VAL A 361 -2.81 -14.71 29.87
CA VAL A 361 -2.33 -16.11 29.97
C VAL A 361 -1.30 -16.36 28.87
N GLU A 362 -0.41 -17.35 29.08
CA GLU A 362 0.50 -17.81 28.05
C GLU A 362 -0.29 -18.28 26.82
N GLY A 363 0.01 -17.65 25.68
CA GLY A 363 -0.64 -17.91 24.40
C GLY A 363 0.26 -18.69 23.44
N PRO A 364 -0.24 -19.04 22.26
CA PRO A 364 0.59 -19.56 21.17
C PRO A 364 1.79 -18.64 20.88
N GLU A 365 2.91 -19.21 20.43
CA GLU A 365 4.12 -18.43 20.08
C GLU A 365 3.78 -17.21 19.21
N GLY A 366 4.26 -16.03 19.63
CA GLY A 366 4.01 -14.77 18.92
C GLY A 366 2.65 -14.11 19.20
N SER A 367 1.87 -14.62 20.15
CA SER A 367 0.60 -14.02 20.57
C SER A 367 0.44 -13.99 22.10
N VAL A 368 -0.36 -13.04 22.58
CA VAL A 368 -0.77 -12.90 23.98
C VAL A 368 -2.21 -13.36 24.08
N ARG A 369 -2.50 -14.33 24.96
CA ARG A 369 -3.86 -14.78 25.21
C ARG A 369 -4.49 -13.96 26.33
N LEU A 370 -5.69 -13.47 26.09
CA LEU A 370 -6.54 -12.80 27.07
C LEU A 370 -7.77 -13.66 27.35
N ARG A 371 -8.14 -13.77 28.63
CA ARG A 371 -9.35 -14.45 29.09
C ARG A 371 -10.13 -13.56 30.02
N SER A 372 -11.43 -13.44 29.82
CA SER A 372 -12.31 -12.84 30.83
C SER A 372 -13.60 -13.62 30.97
N ARG A 373 -14.25 -13.45 32.12
CA ARG A 373 -15.50 -14.13 32.46
C ARG A 373 -16.57 -13.11 32.83
N LEU A 374 -17.78 -13.35 32.34
CA LEU A 374 -19.00 -12.64 32.70
C LEU A 374 -19.93 -13.63 33.42
N SER A 375 -20.23 -13.40 34.70
CA SER A 375 -21.10 -14.28 35.50
C SER A 375 -21.67 -13.56 36.73
N GLY A 376 -22.74 -14.13 37.29
CA GLY A 376 -23.35 -13.63 38.53
C GLY A 376 -23.93 -12.23 38.36
N ASP A 377 -23.65 -11.35 39.32
CA ASP A 377 -24.18 -9.97 39.39
C ASP A 377 -23.78 -9.08 38.20
N ASN A 378 -22.80 -9.51 37.41
CA ASN A 378 -22.35 -8.81 36.21
C ASN A 378 -23.21 -9.10 34.97
N LEU A 379 -24.13 -10.07 35.04
CA LEU A 379 -25.06 -10.37 33.95
C LEU A 379 -26.27 -9.44 34.04
N PRO A 380 -26.61 -8.71 32.96
CA PRO A 380 -27.81 -7.88 32.94
C PRO A 380 -29.07 -8.75 33.00
N ALA A 381 -30.15 -8.21 33.56
CA ALA A 381 -31.42 -8.93 33.71
C ALA A 381 -32.02 -9.39 32.36
N LYS A 382 -31.78 -8.63 31.30
CA LYS A 382 -32.14 -9.00 29.92
C LYS A 382 -30.88 -9.44 29.18
N LEU A 383 -30.79 -10.75 28.88
CA LEU A 383 -29.65 -11.33 28.16
C LEU A 383 -29.80 -11.28 26.64
N ALA A 384 -31.03 -11.28 26.12
CA ALA A 384 -31.29 -11.25 24.68
C ALA A 384 -30.79 -9.94 24.06
N GLY A 385 -30.13 -10.04 22.91
CA GLY A 385 -29.57 -8.90 22.18
C GLY A 385 -28.19 -9.18 21.58
N ASN A 386 -27.58 -8.13 21.03
CA ASN A 386 -26.25 -8.20 20.44
C ASN A 386 -25.21 -8.00 21.52
N TRP A 387 -24.26 -8.93 21.58
CA TRP A 387 -23.13 -8.86 22.48
C TRP A 387 -21.84 -8.66 21.71
N SER A 388 -20.93 -7.88 22.30
CA SER A 388 -19.56 -7.80 21.82
C SER A 388 -18.56 -7.86 22.95
N VAL A 389 -17.39 -8.39 22.63
CA VAL A 389 -16.22 -8.33 23.50
C VAL A 389 -15.13 -7.62 22.71
N ASP A 390 -14.79 -6.44 23.20
CA ASP A 390 -13.82 -5.56 22.59
C ASP A 390 -12.49 -5.72 23.33
N VAL A 391 -11.41 -5.88 22.59
CA VAL A 391 -10.06 -5.88 23.13
C VAL A 391 -9.50 -4.48 22.97
N GLU A 392 -9.30 -3.79 24.08
CA GLU A 392 -8.80 -2.42 24.12
C GLU A 392 -7.43 -2.35 24.82
N THR A 393 -6.58 -1.42 24.38
CA THR A 393 -5.40 -1.00 25.13
C THR A 393 -5.81 -0.20 26.38
N GLU A 394 -4.91 -0.09 27.35
CA GLU A 394 -5.10 0.74 28.55
C GLU A 394 -5.43 2.21 28.22
N ASP A 395 -4.95 2.69 27.08
CA ASP A 395 -5.15 4.06 26.61
C ASP A 395 -6.43 4.24 25.76
N GLY A 396 -7.20 3.17 25.55
CA GLY A 396 -8.52 3.18 24.90
C GLY A 396 -8.50 2.97 23.39
N GLN A 397 -7.39 2.47 22.83
CA GLN A 397 -7.36 2.06 21.42
C GLN A 397 -7.97 0.67 21.26
N LEU A 398 -8.92 0.54 20.33
CA LEU A 398 -9.53 -0.74 20.00
C LEU A 398 -8.59 -1.57 19.12
N VAL A 399 -8.20 -2.74 19.59
CA VAL A 399 -7.36 -3.72 18.87
C VAL A 399 -8.21 -4.64 18.00
N GLY A 400 -9.39 -5.03 18.49
CA GLY A 400 -10.34 -5.83 17.76
C GLY A 400 -11.60 -6.14 18.56
N ARG A 401 -12.59 -6.71 17.88
CA ARG A 401 -13.90 -7.05 18.45
C ARG A 401 -14.33 -8.45 18.03
N THR A 402 -14.93 -9.20 18.95
CA THR A 402 -15.75 -10.37 18.62
C THR A 402 -17.20 -10.10 18.99
N THR A 403 -18.14 -10.62 18.21
CA THR A 403 -19.58 -10.38 18.38
C THR A 403 -20.34 -11.70 18.40
N PHE A 404 -21.35 -11.79 19.25
CA PHE A 404 -22.28 -12.92 19.29
C PHE A 404 -23.69 -12.42 19.59
N LEU A 405 -24.69 -13.18 19.15
CA LEU A 405 -26.10 -12.88 19.38
C LEU A 405 -26.63 -13.77 20.50
N VAL A 406 -27.43 -13.20 21.40
CA VAL A 406 -28.24 -13.99 22.32
C VAL A 406 -29.70 -13.87 21.89
N ALA A 407 -30.29 -14.96 21.44
CA ALA A 407 -31.65 -15.01 20.89
C ALA A 407 -32.44 -16.18 21.51
N GLU A 408 -33.73 -15.94 21.74
CA GLU A 408 -34.69 -16.94 22.22
C GLU A 408 -35.04 -17.99 21.14
#